data_AF-A0A6C0JRN4-F1
#
_entry.id   AF-A0A6C0JRN4-F1
#
_cell.length_a   1.000
_cell.length_b   1.000
_cell.length_c   1.000
_cell.angle_alpha   90.00
_cell.angle_beta   90.00
_cell.angle_gamma   90.00
#
_symmetry.space_group_name_H-M   'P 1'
#
loop_
_entity.id
_entity.type
_entity.pdbx_description
1 polymer ?
#
loop_
_entity_poly.entity_id
_entity_poly.type
_entity_poly.pdbx_seq_one_letter_code
_entity_poly.pdbx_strand_id
1 'polypeptide(L)'
;MSNICYICYNNKFCKNLKCNNCIEVICLDCCNKLKSRRTIYSENNIKIKFKCPNCRTNNEKEIETFDLNELQVIYKNNLIQYINAYNNNTFYEKEIEKLNECIHILINENIKIKKENLNLMENNINIINKNNDLNEQNDKLIDNTKKILDINNKNLKNYYNLLDRYKKHLKISV
;
A
#
# COMPACT_ATOMS: atom_id res chain seq x y z
N MET A 1 8.59 52.23 25.03
CA MET A 1 8.86 50.83 24.62
C MET A 1 8.16 49.92 25.60
N SER A 2 7.26 49.05 25.13
CA SER A 2 6.51 48.12 25.99
C SER A 2 7.46 47.05 26.53
N ASN A 3 7.65 47.05 27.84
CA ASN A 3 8.37 46.02 28.59
C ASN A 3 7.45 44.81 28.84
N ILE A 4 6.71 44.39 27.81
CA ILE A 4 5.60 43.44 27.94
C ILE A 4 5.71 42.42 26.81
N CYS A 5 5.51 41.14 27.13
CA CYS A 5 5.46 40.10 26.13
C CYS A 5 4.21 40.23 25.24
N TYR A 6 4.41 40.27 23.93
CA TYR A 6 3.35 40.34 22.91
C TYR A 6 2.33 39.18 22.99
N ILE A 7 2.73 38.00 23.47
CA ILE A 7 1.84 36.83 23.53
C ILE A 7 1.03 36.80 24.83
N CYS A 8 1.71 36.96 25.98
CA CYS A 8 1.08 36.70 27.28
C CYS A 8 0.73 37.92 28.09
N TYR A 9 0.93 39.15 27.61
CA TYR A 9 0.42 40.30 28.37
C TYR A 9 1.32 40.70 29.55
N ASN A 10 2.37 39.93 29.86
CA ASN A 10 3.09 40.01 31.14
C ASN A 10 4.42 40.76 31.02
N ASN A 11 4.88 41.34 32.14
CA ASN A 11 6.13 42.09 32.29
C ASN A 11 7.39 41.20 32.32
N LYS A 12 7.26 39.89 32.12
CA LYS A 12 8.38 38.94 32.08
C LYS A 12 9.01 38.88 30.68
N PHE A 13 9.41 40.00 30.10
CA PHE A 13 9.96 40.03 28.73
C PHE A 13 11.46 39.66 28.71
N CYS A 14 11.91 39.05 27.62
CA CYS A 14 13.32 38.77 27.38
C CYS A 14 13.85 39.77 26.35
N LYS A 15 14.81 40.62 26.74
CA LYS A 15 15.39 41.64 25.84
C LYS A 15 15.99 41.02 24.57
N ASN A 16 16.53 39.81 24.68
CA ASN A 16 17.15 39.09 23.58
C ASN A 16 16.11 38.54 22.58
N LEU A 17 14.85 38.34 22.99
CA LEU A 17 13.77 37.84 22.12
C LEU A 17 12.95 38.96 21.48
N LYS A 18 13.59 40.07 21.17
CA LYS A 18 13.03 41.15 20.37
C LYS A 18 13.02 40.81 18.89
N CYS A 19 11.89 41.06 18.22
CA CYS A 19 11.82 40.90 16.77
C CYS A 19 12.65 41.97 16.06
N ASN A 20 13.46 41.53 15.10
CA ASN A 20 14.31 42.41 14.28
C ASN A 20 13.49 43.34 13.35
N ASN A 21 12.23 43.01 13.02
CA ASN A 21 11.39 43.77 12.10
C ASN A 21 10.36 44.64 12.82
N CYS A 22 9.43 44.05 13.57
CA CYS A 22 8.33 44.80 14.20
C CYS A 22 8.60 45.26 15.63
N ILE A 23 9.82 45.06 16.16
CA ILE A 23 10.28 45.56 17.48
C ILE A 23 9.56 44.89 18.67
N GLU A 24 8.46 44.17 18.44
CA GLU A 24 7.74 43.39 19.44
C GLU A 24 8.65 42.39 20.16
N VAL A 25 8.43 42.26 21.48
CA VAL A 25 9.23 41.40 22.35
C VAL A 25 8.36 40.26 22.86
N ILE A 26 8.96 39.07 22.99
CA ILE A 26 8.30 37.92 23.62
C ILE A 26 9.08 37.44 24.85
N CYS A 27 8.38 36.84 25.80
CA CYS A 27 9.04 36.16 26.92
C CYS A 27 9.59 34.80 26.47
N LEU A 28 10.55 34.30 27.22
CA LEU A 28 11.19 33.02 26.96
C LEU A 28 10.18 31.85 27.00
N ASP A 29 9.27 31.85 27.98
CA ASP A 29 8.21 30.84 28.07
C ASP A 29 7.30 30.80 26.84
N CYS A 30 6.91 31.98 26.34
CA CYS A 30 6.08 32.10 25.15
C CYS A 30 6.83 31.67 23.91
N CYS A 31 8.11 32.05 23.79
CA CYS A 31 8.98 31.61 22.71
C CYS A 31 9.13 30.08 22.68
N ASN A 32 9.32 29.44 23.84
CA ASN A 32 9.47 27.99 23.93
C ASN A 32 8.21 27.21 23.54
N LYS A 33 7.03 27.83 23.63
CA LYS A 33 5.76 27.25 23.19
C LYS A 33 5.49 27.44 21.69
N LEU A 34 6.30 28.23 20.99
CA LEU A 34 6.12 28.43 19.54
C LEU A 34 6.50 27.17 18.77
N LYS A 35 5.61 26.71 17.88
CA LYS A 35 5.92 25.62 16.93
C LYS A 35 7.10 25.95 16.02
N SER A 36 7.35 27.23 15.77
CA SER A 36 8.48 27.69 14.96
C SER A 36 9.82 27.72 15.70
N ARG A 37 9.82 27.59 17.03
CA ARG A 37 11.03 27.70 17.84
C ARG A 37 11.90 26.48 17.60
N ARG A 38 13.16 26.71 17.25
CA ARG A 38 14.18 25.68 17.05
C ARG A 38 15.49 26.13 17.70
N THR A 39 16.22 25.18 18.26
CA THR A 39 17.62 25.36 18.64
C THR A 39 18.48 24.82 17.49
N ILE A 40 19.36 25.65 16.94
CA ILE A 40 20.25 25.30 15.84
C ILE A 40 21.65 25.16 16.42
N TYR A 41 22.30 24.04 16.09
CA TYR A 41 23.66 23.73 16.47
C TYR A 41 24.54 23.84 15.23
N SER A 42 25.61 24.62 15.33
CA SER A 42 26.69 24.70 14.34
C SER A 42 28.01 24.45 15.08
N GLU A 43 29.09 24.13 14.34
CA GLU A 43 30.39 23.75 14.93
C GLU A 43 30.88 24.73 16.00
N ASN A 44 30.63 26.04 15.82
CA ASN A 44 31.12 27.07 16.73
C ASN A 44 30.02 27.73 17.57
N ASN A 45 28.76 27.73 17.12
CA ASN A 45 27.70 28.55 17.75
C ASN A 45 26.38 27.79 17.93
N ILE A 46 25.67 28.10 19.02
CA ILE A 46 24.29 27.67 19.26
C ILE A 46 23.35 28.88 19.12
N LYS A 47 22.28 28.72 18.33
CA LYS A 47 21.30 29.79 18.07
C LYS A 47 19.88 29.34 18.38
N ILE A 48 19.08 30.24 18.93
CA ILE A 48 17.62 30.10 19.02
C ILE A 48 17.01 30.78 17.80
N LYS A 49 16.30 30.01 17.00
CA LYS A 49 15.52 30.49 15.85
C LYS A 49 14.03 30.46 16.18
N PHE A 50 13.31 31.52 15.86
CA PHE A 50 11.84 31.55 16.00
C PHE A 50 11.21 32.51 14.97
N LYS A 51 9.95 32.26 14.61
CA LYS A 51 9.16 33.22 13.83
C LYS A 51 8.47 34.18 14.78
N CYS A 52 8.57 35.48 14.50
CA CYS A 52 7.84 36.48 15.26
C CYS A 52 6.32 36.23 15.14
N PRO A 53 5.57 36.16 16.24
CA PRO A 53 4.12 35.97 16.18
C PRO A 53 3.37 37.10 15.45
N ASN A 54 3.86 38.34 15.57
CA ASN A 54 3.23 39.52 14.98
C ASN A 54 3.51 39.61 13.46
N CYS A 55 4.76 39.83 13.06
CA CYS A 55 5.12 40.08 11.65
C CYS A 55 5.66 38.86 10.90
N ARG A 56 5.67 37.66 11.52
CA ARG A 56 6.12 36.38 10.92
C ARG A 56 7.58 36.31 10.45
N THR A 57 8.36 37.37 10.65
CA THR A 57 9.80 37.41 10.33
C THR A 57 10.56 36.34 11.11
N ASN A 58 11.54 35.71 10.47
CA ASN A 58 12.47 34.79 11.14
C ASN A 58 13.47 35.60 11.97
N ASN A 59 13.62 35.24 13.25
CA ASN A 59 14.58 35.82 14.15
C ASN A 59 15.53 34.73 14.63
N GLU A 60 16.80 35.11 14.80
CA GLU A 60 17.86 34.25 15.28
C GLU A 60 18.64 34.99 16.35
N LYS A 61 18.93 34.32 17.46
CA LYS A 61 19.66 34.88 18.60
C LYS A 61 20.67 33.87 19.10
N GLU A 62 21.90 34.32 19.30
CA GLU A 62 22.97 33.49 19.85
C GLU A 62 22.69 33.20 21.32
N ILE A 63 22.91 31.94 21.73
CA ILE A 63 22.57 31.50 23.08
C ILE A 63 23.39 32.27 24.14
N GLU A 64 24.60 32.70 23.78
CA GLU A 64 25.51 33.47 24.64
C GLU A 64 24.97 34.85 25.01
N THR A 65 23.98 35.36 24.27
CA THR A 65 23.34 36.66 24.58
C THR A 65 22.41 36.60 25.78
N PHE A 66 22.00 35.40 26.22
CA PHE A 66 21.05 35.18 27.29
C PHE A 66 21.76 35.11 28.66
N ASP A 67 21.09 35.61 29.71
CA ASP A 67 21.64 35.50 31.06
C ASP A 67 21.57 34.07 31.61
N LEU A 68 22.23 33.81 32.74
CA LEU A 68 22.32 32.47 33.33
C LEU A 68 20.94 31.85 33.64
N ASN A 69 19.97 32.65 34.09
CA ASN A 69 18.62 32.16 34.41
C ASN A 69 17.87 31.80 33.13
N GLU A 70 17.96 32.64 32.10
CA GLU A 70 17.39 32.38 30.78
C GLU A 70 18.02 31.12 30.15
N LEU A 71 19.34 30.96 30.26
CA LEU A 71 20.09 29.79 29.79
C LEU A 71 19.61 28.50 30.45
N GLN A 72 19.41 28.50 31.77
CA GLN A 72 18.87 27.33 32.48
C GLN A 72 17.48 26.93 31.96
N VAL A 73 16.61 27.91 31.69
CA VAL A 73 15.28 27.66 31.12
C VAL A 73 15.39 27.11 29.70
N ILE A 74 16.27 27.67 28.86
CA ILE A 74 16.51 27.17 27.49
C ILE A 74 17.01 25.73 27.54
N TYR A 75 17.99 25.44 28.39
CA TYR A 75 18.58 24.11 28.54
C TYR A 75 17.54 23.09 29.01
N LYS A 76 16.77 23.41 30.06
CA LYS A 76 15.67 22.55 30.54
C LYS A 76 14.66 22.22 29.43
N ASN A 77 14.27 23.22 28.63
CA ASN A 77 13.34 22.99 27.52
C ASN A 77 13.95 22.13 26.40
N ASN A 78 15.25 22.32 26.09
CA ASN A 78 15.95 21.48 25.11
C ASN A 78 16.03 20.02 25.58
N LEU A 79 16.31 19.78 26.87
CA LEU A 79 16.31 18.42 27.43
C LEU A 79 14.94 17.75 27.35
N ILE A 80 13.86 18.47 27.68
CA ILE A 80 12.48 17.95 27.55
C ILE A 80 12.20 17.58 26.10
N GLN A 81 12.57 18.43 25.14
CA GLN A 81 12.38 18.14 23.71
C GLN A 81 13.19 16.93 23.26
N TYR A 82 14.42 16.78 23.73
CA TYR A 82 15.26 15.63 23.45
C TYR A 82 14.64 14.33 23.98
N ILE A 83 14.21 14.31 25.24
CA ILE A 83 13.57 13.13 25.86
C ILE A 83 12.30 12.75 25.08
N ASN A 84 11.46 13.72 24.72
CA ASN A 84 10.25 13.47 23.94
C ASN A 84 10.58 12.90 22.56
N ALA A 85 11.61 13.44 21.88
CA ALA A 85 12.05 12.93 20.59
C ALA A 85 12.60 11.49 20.71
N TYR A 86 13.39 11.21 21.73
CA TYR A 86 13.91 9.87 22.02
C TYR A 86 12.77 8.86 22.26
N ASN A 87 11.82 9.19 23.14
CA ASN A 87 10.68 8.33 23.43
C ASN A 87 9.82 8.07 22.17
N ASN A 88 9.56 9.10 21.37
CA ASN A 88 8.86 8.94 20.10
C ASN A 88 9.63 8.02 19.14
N ASN A 89 10.95 8.13 19.08
CA ASN A 89 11.78 7.23 18.28
C ASN A 89 11.65 5.77 18.73
N THR A 90 11.72 5.51 20.04
CA THR A 90 11.51 4.14 20.58
C THR A 90 10.11 3.60 20.28
N PHE A 91 9.10 4.46 20.20
CA PHE A 91 7.76 4.06 19.77
C PHE A 91 7.74 3.67 18.28
N TYR A 92 8.36 4.47 17.41
CA TYR A 92 8.45 4.15 15.97
C TYR A 92 9.25 2.87 15.72
N GLU A 93 10.31 2.61 16.46
CA GLU A 93 11.07 1.35 16.39
C GLU A 93 10.17 0.13 16.65
N LYS A 94 9.32 0.19 17.69
CA LYS A 94 8.35 -0.88 18.00
C LYS A 94 7.29 -1.05 16.92
N GLU A 95 6.80 0.03 16.33
CA GLU A 95 5.83 -0.05 15.23
C GLU A 95 6.46 -0.64 13.95
N ILE A 96 7.72 -0.33 13.67
CA ILE A 96 8.48 -0.95 12.57
C ILE A 96 8.65 -2.45 12.80
N GLU A 97 8.96 -2.87 14.02
CA GLU A 97 9.07 -4.29 14.39
C GLU A 97 7.76 -5.05 14.12
N LYS A 98 6.62 -4.55 14.61
CA LYS A 98 5.30 -5.13 14.34
C LYS A 98 4.97 -5.19 12.84
N LEU A 99 5.33 -4.14 12.10
CA LEU A 99 5.10 -4.10 10.67
C LEU A 99 5.91 -5.19 9.94
N ASN A 100 7.16 -5.40 10.34
CA ASN A 100 8.00 -6.47 9.80
C ASN A 100 7.41 -7.86 10.10
N GLU A 101 6.90 -8.08 11.31
CA GLU A 101 6.19 -9.33 11.64
C GLU A 101 4.97 -9.56 10.73
N CYS A 102 4.16 -8.53 10.51
CA CYS A 102 3.01 -8.61 9.60
C CYS A 102 3.43 -8.93 8.15
N ILE A 103 4.52 -8.32 7.67
CA ILE A 103 5.07 -8.60 6.34
C ILE A 103 5.50 -10.06 6.23
N HIS A 104 6.15 -10.62 7.25
CA HIS A 104 6.54 -12.02 7.25
C HIS A 104 5.32 -12.97 7.16
N ILE A 105 4.25 -12.67 7.88
CA ILE A 105 3.00 -13.45 7.82
C ILE A 105 2.42 -13.42 6.39
N LEU A 106 2.29 -12.22 5.80
CA LEU A 106 1.73 -12.06 4.45
C LEU A 106 2.57 -12.77 3.37
N ILE A 107 3.90 -12.77 3.51
CA ILE A 107 4.79 -13.50 2.60
C ILE A 107 4.52 -15.00 2.70
N ASN A 108 4.38 -15.54 3.91
CA ASN A 108 4.11 -16.97 4.12
C ASN A 108 2.75 -17.38 3.55
N GLU A 109 1.71 -16.56 3.73
CA GLU A 109 0.39 -16.79 3.14
C GLU A 109 0.44 -16.77 1.61
N ASN A 110 1.12 -15.80 1.01
CA ASN A 110 1.31 -15.75 -0.44
C ASN A 110 2.04 -16.98 -0.99
N ILE A 111 3.07 -17.48 -0.28
CA ILE A 111 3.75 -18.72 -0.65
C ILE A 111 2.77 -19.90 -0.62
N LYS A 112 1.91 -19.98 0.38
CA LYS A 112 0.89 -21.04 0.50
C LYS A 112 -0.10 -20.99 -0.65
N ILE A 113 -0.69 -19.83 -0.92
CA ILE A 113 -1.64 -19.62 -2.04
C ILE A 113 -0.99 -19.98 -3.38
N LYS A 114 0.27 -19.59 -3.59
CA LYS A 114 1.01 -19.91 -4.82
C LYS A 114 1.16 -21.42 -5.02
N LYS A 115 1.41 -22.19 -3.94
CA LYS A 115 1.47 -23.66 -4.00
C LYS A 115 0.11 -24.26 -4.33
N GLU A 116 -0.96 -23.77 -3.71
CA GLU A 116 -2.32 -24.24 -3.99
C GLU A 116 -2.71 -23.98 -5.45
N ASN A 117 -2.37 -22.81 -6.00
CA ASN A 117 -2.62 -22.50 -7.41
C ASN A 117 -1.85 -23.40 -8.38
N LEU A 118 -0.60 -23.76 -8.06
CA LEU A 118 0.16 -24.71 -8.87
C LEU A 118 -0.51 -26.09 -8.89
N ASN A 119 -0.96 -26.59 -7.74
CA ASN A 119 -1.67 -27.87 -7.66
C ASN A 119 -2.98 -27.84 -8.45
N LEU A 120 -3.74 -26.74 -8.40
CA LEU A 120 -4.96 -26.58 -9.19
C LEU A 120 -4.67 -26.57 -10.70
N MET A 121 -3.56 -25.94 -11.11
CA MET A 121 -3.14 -25.91 -12.51
C MET A 121 -2.78 -27.32 -13.02
N GLU A 122 -2.05 -28.10 -12.23
CA GLU A 122 -1.74 -29.50 -12.56
C GLU A 122 -3.01 -30.35 -12.70
N ASN A 123 -3.97 -30.19 -11.78
CA ASN A 123 -5.26 -30.86 -11.87
C ASN A 123 -6.03 -30.49 -13.14
N ASN A 124 -6.03 -29.20 -13.52
CA ASN A 124 -6.69 -28.75 -14.75
C ASN A 124 -6.04 -29.35 -16.01
N ILE A 125 -4.71 -29.46 -16.05
CA ILE A 125 -3.99 -30.12 -17.15
C ILE A 125 -4.42 -31.59 -17.26
N ASN A 126 -4.52 -32.30 -16.14
CA ASN A 126 -4.98 -33.70 -16.13
C ASN A 126 -6.42 -33.85 -16.66
N ILE A 127 -7.31 -32.93 -16.29
CA ILE A 127 -8.70 -32.91 -16.79
C ILE A 127 -8.72 -32.66 -18.31
N ILE A 128 -7.94 -31.71 -18.81
CA ILE A 128 -7.84 -31.41 -20.24
C ILE A 128 -7.37 -32.64 -21.02
N ASN A 129 -6.32 -33.32 -20.54
CA ASN A 129 -5.81 -34.53 -21.19
C ASN A 129 -6.88 -35.62 -21.26
N LYS A 130 -7.60 -35.86 -20.15
CA LYS A 130 -8.69 -36.83 -20.12
C LYS A 130 -9.84 -36.48 -21.08
N ASN A 131 -10.16 -35.19 -21.23
CA ASN A 131 -11.17 -34.75 -22.18
C ASN A 131 -10.72 -34.96 -23.63
N ASN A 132 -9.44 -34.76 -23.93
CA ASN A 132 -8.89 -35.05 -25.26
C ASN A 132 -9.00 -36.54 -25.60
N ASP A 133 -8.67 -37.43 -24.65
CA ASP A 133 -8.81 -38.87 -24.83
C ASP A 133 -10.27 -39.28 -25.12
N LEU A 134 -11.23 -38.69 -24.38
CA LEU A 134 -12.66 -38.93 -24.58
C LEU A 134 -13.15 -38.42 -25.95
N ASN A 135 -12.65 -37.27 -26.41
CA ASN A 135 -12.98 -36.74 -27.72
C ASN A 135 -12.48 -37.67 -28.84
N GLU A 136 -11.26 -38.20 -28.71
CA GLU A 136 -10.73 -39.16 -29.69
C GLU A 136 -11.57 -40.46 -29.74
N GLN A 137 -12.05 -40.93 -28.60
CA GLN A 137 -12.96 -42.07 -28.53
C GLN A 137 -14.31 -41.77 -29.20
N ASN A 138 -14.86 -40.56 -28.99
CA ASN A 138 -16.10 -40.13 -29.63
C ASN A 138 -15.96 -40.04 -31.14
N ASP A 139 -14.86 -39.50 -31.66
CA ASP A 139 -14.60 -39.43 -33.10
C ASP A 139 -14.58 -40.83 -33.74
N LYS A 140 -13.92 -41.81 -33.08
CA LYS A 140 -13.93 -43.22 -33.51
C LYS A 140 -15.34 -43.80 -33.54
N LEU A 141 -16.18 -43.51 -32.55
CA LEU A 141 -17.58 -43.96 -32.51
C LEU A 141 -18.43 -43.33 -33.62
N ILE A 142 -18.24 -42.03 -33.88
CA ILE A 142 -18.91 -41.31 -34.97
C ILE A 142 -18.57 -41.96 -36.32
N ASP A 143 -17.29 -42.23 -36.57
CA ASP A 143 -16.84 -42.86 -37.82
C ASP A 143 -17.40 -44.27 -38.00
N ASN A 144 -17.45 -45.07 -36.92
CA ASN A 144 -18.09 -46.38 -36.96
C ASN A 144 -19.59 -46.27 -37.26
N THR A 145 -20.27 -45.29 -36.68
CA THR A 145 -21.70 -45.05 -36.90
C THR A 145 -21.98 -44.66 -38.35
N LYS A 146 -21.14 -43.80 -38.96
CA LYS A 146 -21.23 -43.45 -40.40
C LYS A 146 -21.09 -44.68 -41.28
N LYS A 147 -20.10 -45.55 -41.03
CA LYS A 147 -19.91 -46.80 -41.79
C LYS A 147 -21.14 -47.71 -41.72
N ILE A 148 -21.76 -47.84 -40.55
CA ILE A 148 -22.98 -48.63 -40.36
C ILE A 148 -24.15 -48.02 -41.15
N LEU A 149 -24.32 -46.70 -41.10
CA LEU A 149 -25.34 -45.99 -41.88
C LEU A 149 -25.17 -46.22 -43.39
N ASP A 150 -23.94 -46.17 -43.90
CA ASP A 150 -23.65 -46.43 -45.31
C ASP A 150 -24.02 -47.86 -45.73
N ILE A 151 -23.73 -48.85 -44.89
CA ILE A 151 -24.14 -50.24 -45.10
C ILE A 151 -25.67 -50.35 -45.13
N ASN A 152 -26.35 -49.76 -44.15
CA ASN A 152 -27.81 -49.79 -44.07
C ASN A 152 -28.47 -49.14 -45.28
N ASN A 153 -27.96 -48.00 -45.74
CA ASN A 153 -28.45 -47.32 -46.95
C ASN A 153 -28.28 -48.19 -48.20
N LYS A 154 -27.14 -48.88 -48.35
CA LYS A 154 -26.93 -49.85 -49.45
C LYS A 154 -27.91 -51.01 -49.38
N ASN A 155 -28.12 -51.58 -48.20
CA ASN A 155 -29.06 -52.67 -47.98
C ASN A 155 -30.50 -52.25 -48.30
N LEU A 156 -30.92 -51.06 -47.87
CA LEU A 156 -32.23 -50.49 -48.16
C LEU A 156 -32.45 -50.34 -49.67
N LYS A 157 -31.46 -49.81 -50.40
CA LYS A 157 -31.52 -49.68 -51.87
C LYS A 157 -31.66 -51.04 -52.55
N ASN A 158 -30.90 -52.05 -52.10
CA ASN A 158 -31.00 -53.41 -52.63
C ASN A 158 -32.38 -54.02 -52.37
N TYR A 159 -32.95 -53.78 -51.20
CA TYR A 159 -34.30 -54.24 -50.84
C TYR A 159 -35.37 -53.65 -51.76
N TYR A 160 -35.37 -52.33 -51.98
CA TYR A 160 -36.30 -51.70 -52.92
C TYR A 160 -36.14 -52.20 -54.36
N ASN A 161 -34.89 -52.37 -54.82
CA ASN A 161 -34.63 -52.95 -56.15
C ASN A 161 -35.20 -54.37 -56.30
N LEU A 162 -35.12 -55.19 -55.26
CA LEU A 162 -35.70 -56.54 -55.23
C LEU A 162 -37.23 -56.47 -55.28
N LEU A 163 -37.86 -55.63 -54.44
CA LEU A 163 -39.30 -55.40 -54.46
C LEU A 163 -39.83 -55.00 -55.84
N ASP A 164 -39.12 -54.10 -56.53
CA ASP A 164 -39.50 -53.65 -57.87
C ASP A 164 -39.45 -54.79 -58.89
N ARG A 165 -38.47 -55.70 -58.78
CA ARG A 165 -38.41 -56.91 -59.60
C ARG A 165 -39.60 -57.83 -59.33
N TYR A 166 -39.93 -58.08 -58.06
CA TYR A 166 -41.08 -58.91 -57.68
C TYR A 166 -42.40 -58.34 -58.20
N LYS A 167 -42.63 -57.03 -58.06
CA LYS A 167 -43.82 -56.35 -58.58
C LYS A 167 -43.98 -56.54 -60.10
N LYS A 168 -42.88 -56.41 -60.86
CA LYS A 168 -42.87 -56.65 -62.31
C LYS A 168 -43.25 -58.10 -62.67
N HIS A 169 -42.75 -59.09 -61.92
CA HIS A 169 -43.04 -60.49 -62.18
C HIS A 169 -44.49 -60.89 -61.89
N LEU A 170 -45.14 -60.26 -60.91
CA LEU A 170 -46.52 -60.59 -60.51
C LEU A 170 -47.60 -59.94 -61.40
N LYS A 171 -47.24 -59.16 -62.44
CA LYS A 171 -48.17 -58.35 -63.26
C LYS A 171 -49.13 -57.47 -62.43
N ILE A 172 -48.76 -57.13 -61.19
CA ILE A 172 -49.54 -56.18 -60.38
C ILE A 172 -49.20 -54.78 -60.92
N SER A 173 -50.02 -54.33 -61.84
CA SER A 173 -50.13 -52.91 -62.21
C SER A 173 -51.09 -52.26 -61.22
N VAL A 174 -50.65 -51.18 -60.59
CA VAL A 174 -51.57 -50.16 -60.07
C VAL A 174 -51.86 -49.21 -61.22
#